data_AF-W1YU75-F1
#
_entry.id   AF-W1YU75-F1
#
_cell.length_a   1.000
_cell.length_b   1.000
_cell.length_c   1.000
_cell.angle_alpha   90.00
_cell.angle_beta   90.00
_cell.angle_gamma   90.00
#
_symmetry.space_group_name_H-M   'P 1'
#
loop_
_entity.id
_entity.type
_entity.pdbx_description
1 polymer ?
#
loop_
_entity_poly.entity_id
_entity_poly.type
_entity_poly.pdbx_seq_one_letter_code
_entity_poly.pdbx_strand_id
1 'polypeptide(L)' 'FEVYKDLEPGKSVEGAHWVGREEAEAEIRRSYEREAERVAREGH' A
#
# COMPACT_ATOMS: atom_id res chain seq x y z
N PHE A 1 -12.09 8.24 0.20
CA PHE A 1 -11.61 8.01 1.58
C PHE A 1 -11.31 9.31 2.33
N GLU A 2 -11.92 10.44 1.96
CA GLU A 2 -11.33 11.75 2.27
C GLU A 2 -11.69 12.30 3.65
N VAL A 3 -12.84 11.95 4.23
CA VAL A 3 -13.37 12.71 5.39
C VAL A 3 -13.08 12.05 6.75
N TYR A 4 -12.76 10.75 6.81
CA TYR A 4 -12.75 10.02 8.09
C TYR A 4 -11.56 10.35 9.01
N LYS A 5 -10.52 11.02 8.50
CA LYS A 5 -9.32 11.38 9.26
C LYS A 5 -9.23 12.86 9.62
N ASP A 6 -10.23 13.68 9.25
CA ASP A 6 -10.18 15.13 9.43
C ASP A 6 -10.13 15.56 10.91
N LEU A 7 -10.53 14.67 11.83
CA LEU A 7 -10.47 14.88 13.28
C LEU A 7 -9.24 14.23 13.95
N GLU A 8 -8.30 13.67 13.18
CA GLU A 8 -7.05 13.08 13.68
C GLU A 8 -5.89 14.06 13.45
N PRO A 9 -5.37 14.74 14.50
CA PRO A 9 -4.31 15.75 14.34
C PRO A 9 -3.09 15.17 13.61
N GLY A 10 -2.68 15.83 12.53
CA GLY A 10 -1.51 15.45 11.74
C GLY A 10 -1.75 14.35 10.70
N LYS A 11 -2.99 13.96 10.42
CA LYS A 11 -3.30 12.98 9.37
C LYS A 11 -4.13 13.61 8.25
N SER A 12 -3.72 13.35 7.02
CA SER A 12 -4.47 13.67 5.80
C SER A 12 -4.53 12.44 4.90
N VAL A 13 -5.43 12.46 3.92
CA VAL A 13 -5.48 11.47 2.83
C VAL A 13 -5.39 12.23 1.52
N GLU A 14 -4.40 11.89 0.70
CA GLU A 14 -4.24 12.41 -0.66
C GLU A 14 -4.11 11.21 -1.62
N GLY A 15 -4.67 11.32 -2.84
CA GLY A 15 -4.37 10.37 -3.92
C GLY A 15 -5.18 9.06 -3.95
N ALA A 16 -6.41 9.04 -3.42
CA ALA A 16 -7.29 7.87 -3.55
C ALA A 16 -7.95 7.80 -4.94
N HIS A 17 -7.17 7.41 -5.95
CA HIS A 17 -7.68 7.19 -7.32
C HIS A 17 -7.98 5.72 -7.58
N TRP A 18 -9.05 5.45 -8.33
CA TRP A 18 -9.32 4.11 -8.83
C TRP A 18 -8.38 3.78 -9.99
N VAL A 19 -7.86 2.55 -10.00
CA VAL A 19 -7.06 1.98 -11.09
C VAL A 19 -7.75 0.75 -11.66
N GLY A 20 -7.25 0.24 -12.79
CA GLY A 20 -7.73 -1.00 -13.39
C GLY A 20 -7.36 -2.25 -12.61
N ARG A 21 -7.97 -3.39 -13.00
CA ARG A 21 -7.70 -4.69 -12.38
C ARG A 21 -6.24 -5.11 -12.52
N GLU A 22 -5.65 -4.88 -13.69
CA GLU A 22 -4.26 -5.27 -13.97
C GLU A 22 -3.28 -4.54 -13.05
N GLU A 23 -3.45 -3.23 -12.88
CA GLU A 23 -2.62 -2.42 -12.00
C GLU A 23 -2.78 -2.82 -10.53
N ALA A 24 -4.01 -3.16 -10.12
CA ALA A 24 -4.28 -3.67 -8.79
C ALA A 24 -3.60 -5.03 -8.53
N GLU A 25 -3.69 -5.97 -9.47
CA GLU A 25 -3.04 -7.28 -9.38
C GLU A 25 -1.51 -7.17 -9.39
N ALA A 26 -0.96 -6.22 -10.15
CA ALA A 26 0.48 -5.95 -10.17
C ALA A 26 0.98 -5.46 -8.80
N GLU A 27 0.22 -4.63 -8.09
CA GLU A 27 0.61 -4.18 -6.74
C GLU A 27 0.55 -5.31 -5.71
N ILE A 28 -0.42 -6.23 -5.83
CA ILE A 28 -0.49 -7.43 -4.99
C ILE A 28 0.79 -8.26 -5.16
N ARG A 29 1.21 -8.52 -6.41
CA ARG A 29 2.44 -9.28 -6.68
C ARG A 29 3.68 -8.60 -6.11
N ARG A 30 3.85 -7.29 -6.35
CA ARG A 30 4.97 -6.51 -5.81
C ARG A 30 5.01 -6.55 -4.28
N SER A 31 3.85 -6.57 -3.62
CA SER A 31 3.78 -6.67 -2.16
C SER A 31 4.33 -8.01 -1.65
N TYR A 32 4.00 -9.11 -2.32
CA TYR A 32 4.57 -10.43 -1.98
C TYR A 32 6.08 -10.50 -2.23
N GLU A 33 6.56 -9.92 -3.33
CA GLU A 33 8.00 -9.86 -3.64
C GLU A 33 8.76 -9.10 -2.54
N ARG A 34 8.26 -7.92 -2.13
CA ARG A 34 8.87 -7.13 -1.03
C ARG A 34 8.94 -7.92 0.28
N GLU A 35 7.89 -8.69 0.60
CA GLU A 35 7.85 -9.50 1.81
C GLU A 35 8.83 -10.69 1.73
N ALA A 36 8.89 -11.37 0.58
CA ALA A 36 9.86 -12.44 0.35
C ALA A 36 11.31 -11.94 0.50
N GLU A 37 11.61 -10.74 -0.04
CA GLU A 37 12.92 -10.10 0.13
C GLU A 37 13.21 -9.70 1.59
N ARG A 38 12.20 -9.25 2.35
CA ARG A 38 12.34 -8.95 3.78
C ARG A 38 12.70 -10.22 4.55
N VAL A 39 11.95 -11.30 4.35
CA VAL A 39 12.20 -12.61 4.99
C VAL A 39 13.58 -13.15 4.63
N ALA A 40 13.98 -13.07 3.36
CA ALA A 40 15.30 -13.52 2.92
C ALA A 40 16.46 -12.72 3.57
N ARG A 41 16.26 -11.42 3.83
CA ARG A 41 17.25 -10.56 4.50
C ARG A 41 17.33 -10.79 6.01
N GLU A 42 16.21 -11.12 6.65
CA GLU A 42 16.16 -11.36 8.10
C GLU A 42 16.56 -12.79 8.49
N GLY A 43 16.51 -13.73 7.53
CA GLY A 43 16.95 -15.12 7.71
C GLY A 43 18.44 -15.36 7.51
N HIS A 44 19.24 -14.30 7.33
CA HIS A 44 20.70 -14.32 7.12
C HIS A 44 21.42 -13.56 8.24
#